data_AF-A0A6J4X4V6-F1
#
_entry.id   AF-A0A6J4X4V6-F1
#
_cell.length_a   1.000
_cell.length_b   1.000
_cell.length_c   1.000
_cell.angle_alpha   90.00
_cell.angle_beta   90.00
_cell.angle_gamma   90.00
#
_symmetry.space_group_name_H-M   'P 1'
#
loop_
_entity.id
_entity.type
_entity.pdbx_description
1 polymer ?
#
loop_
_entity_poly.entity_id
_entity_poly.type
_entity_poly.pdbx_seq_one_letter_code
_entity_poly.pdbx_strand_id
1 'polypeptide(L)'
;MIKKIISGGQTGVDRAALDAAIKLTIPHGGWIPHGRLTENGPLPLEYQLKETRSTSYADRTEKNVLDADATLIISRGSLTGGSEYTREMALKHNRLWLHIDLTKISAFQAATAINDWISKKGIEILNVAGPRASKDPKIYIDTLSILESSYYLGLVQGGTSRAAAGDNPISESVNLPSRQPQSIDEAVERLISQMPLKDKTTVANMSPDELPNLYSTLGDYIMNNFGLLSGNHKLIESCRRKAGSSFQHEEDAVAIIIKALWQNLRQTHKLRVVK
;
A
#
# COMPACT_ATOMS: atom_id res chain seq x y z
N MET A 1 10.13 -4.83 11.21
CA MET A 1 8.79 -4.36 10.77
C MET A 1 8.57 -3.00 11.41
N ILE A 2 8.04 -2.03 10.66
CA ILE A 2 7.80 -0.69 11.20
C ILE A 2 6.77 -0.75 12.32
N LYS A 3 7.11 -0.16 13.47
CA LYS A 3 6.23 0.03 14.62
C LYS A 3 5.64 1.43 14.67
N LYS A 4 6.28 2.41 14.03
CA LYS A 4 5.80 3.79 13.98
C LYS A 4 6.29 4.54 12.75
N ILE A 5 5.41 5.34 12.15
CA ILE A 5 5.78 6.32 11.12
C ILE A 5 5.68 7.72 11.71
N ILE A 6 6.69 8.56 11.51
CA ILE A 6 6.65 9.96 11.91
C ILE A 6 6.91 10.90 10.73
N SER A 7 6.35 12.10 10.78
CA SER A 7 6.60 13.16 9.79
C SER A 7 6.39 14.55 10.38
N GLY A 8 6.68 15.59 9.59
CA GLY A 8 6.45 16.98 9.97
C GLY A 8 5.03 17.51 9.77
N GLY A 9 4.11 16.69 9.26
CA GLY A 9 2.71 17.08 9.02
C GLY A 9 2.45 18.06 7.86
N GLN A 10 3.50 18.50 7.16
CA GLN A 10 3.39 19.35 5.97
C GLN A 10 2.54 18.66 4.87
N THR A 11 2.00 19.41 3.91
CA THR A 11 1.40 18.81 2.70
C THR A 11 2.43 18.00 1.91
N GLY A 12 1.98 17.23 0.91
CA GLY A 12 2.87 16.42 0.10
C GLY A 12 3.32 15.16 0.86
N VAL A 13 4.64 14.92 0.90
CA VAL A 13 5.20 13.68 1.43
C VAL A 13 4.89 13.47 2.91
N ASP A 14 5.04 14.51 3.73
CA ASP A 14 4.80 14.42 5.18
C ASP A 14 3.35 13.99 5.47
N ARG A 15 2.36 14.53 4.72
CA ARG A 15 0.96 14.16 4.89
C ARG A 15 0.67 12.74 4.43
N ALA A 16 1.17 12.38 3.25
CA ALA A 16 1.00 11.04 2.70
C ALA A 16 1.54 9.95 3.65
N ALA A 17 2.65 10.25 4.36
CA ALA A 17 3.19 9.34 5.35
C ALA A 17 2.26 9.11 6.55
N LEU A 18 1.62 10.17 7.05
CA LEU A 18 0.65 10.06 8.15
C LEU A 18 -0.60 9.32 7.69
N ASP A 19 -1.10 9.62 6.50
CA ASP A 19 -2.29 8.98 5.94
C ASP A 19 -2.05 7.50 5.66
N ALA A 20 -0.86 7.15 5.14
CA ALA A 20 -0.45 5.75 4.98
C ALA A 20 -0.44 5.02 6.33
N ALA A 21 0.13 5.64 7.36
CA ALA A 21 0.19 5.05 8.69
C ALA A 21 -1.21 4.83 9.28
N ILE A 22 -2.10 5.83 9.17
CA ILE A 22 -3.50 5.73 9.61
C ILE A 22 -4.21 4.60 8.87
N LYS A 23 -4.13 4.58 7.53
CA LYS A 23 -4.78 3.57 6.70
C LYS A 23 -4.32 2.15 7.01
N LEU A 24 -3.02 1.97 7.28
CA LEU A 24 -2.41 0.68 7.59
C LEU A 24 -2.49 0.33 9.09
N THR A 25 -3.14 1.16 9.91
CA THR A 25 -3.22 0.99 11.37
C THR A 25 -1.84 0.91 12.04
N ILE A 26 -0.85 1.61 11.48
CA ILE A 26 0.48 1.77 12.05
C ILE A 26 0.43 3.01 12.96
N PRO A 27 0.96 2.94 14.19
CA PRO A 27 1.13 4.12 15.03
C PRO A 27 1.81 5.26 14.27
N HIS A 28 1.27 6.47 14.37
CA HIS A 28 1.83 7.64 13.71
C HIS A 28 2.18 8.76 14.70
N GLY A 29 2.90 9.77 14.23
CA GLY A 29 3.12 10.99 14.98
C GLY A 29 4.23 11.85 14.38
N GLY A 30 5.00 12.51 15.25
CA GLY A 30 6.12 13.36 14.85
C GLY A 30 6.03 14.75 15.48
N TRP A 31 6.93 15.62 15.06
CA TRP A 31 7.02 17.00 15.49
C TRP A 31 6.51 17.95 14.43
N ILE A 32 5.71 18.93 14.84
CA ILE A 32 5.15 19.99 13.98
C ILE A 32 5.49 21.38 14.58
N PRO A 33 5.58 22.47 13.79
CA PRO A 33 5.77 23.80 14.36
C PRO A 33 4.65 24.16 15.33
N HIS A 34 4.95 25.03 16.29
CA HIS A 34 3.93 25.63 17.16
C HIS A 34 2.80 26.24 16.34
N GLY A 35 1.55 26.03 16.75
CA GLY A 35 0.36 26.40 15.97
C GLY A 35 0.03 25.40 14.85
N ARG A 36 0.70 24.23 14.83
CA ARG A 36 0.49 23.14 13.86
C ARG A 36 0.64 23.59 12.40
N LEU A 37 1.56 24.52 12.14
CA LEU A 37 1.66 25.23 10.86
C LEU A 37 2.03 24.31 9.69
N THR A 38 1.25 24.41 8.61
CA THR A 38 1.52 23.82 7.29
C THR A 38 1.27 24.87 6.20
N GLU A 39 1.54 24.56 4.93
CA GLU A 39 1.27 25.52 3.84
C GLU A 39 -0.22 25.79 3.63
N ASN A 40 -1.10 24.86 4.00
CA ASN A 40 -2.56 24.99 3.86
C ASN A 40 -3.24 25.35 5.20
N GLY A 41 -2.49 25.95 6.12
CA GLY A 41 -2.98 26.29 7.47
C GLY A 41 -2.70 25.18 8.50
N PRO A 42 -3.30 25.28 9.69
CA PRO A 42 -3.05 24.33 10.77
C PRO A 42 -3.43 22.88 10.44
N LEU A 43 -2.57 21.92 10.79
CA LEU A 43 -2.86 20.49 10.68
C LEU A 43 -4.04 20.09 11.59
N PRO A 44 -5.06 19.33 11.12
CA PRO A 44 -6.17 18.87 11.96
C PRO A 44 -5.71 18.07 13.19
N LEU A 45 -6.53 18.03 14.25
CA LEU A 45 -6.17 17.39 15.53
C LEU A 45 -6.19 15.86 15.49
N GLU A 46 -6.81 15.26 14.47
CA GLU A 46 -6.81 13.80 14.27
C GLU A 46 -5.39 13.23 14.08
N TYR A 47 -4.45 14.06 13.61
CA TYR A 47 -3.06 13.69 13.46
C TYR A 47 -2.29 13.87 14.78
N GLN A 48 -1.75 12.78 15.32
CA GLN A 48 -1.14 12.70 16.65
C GLN A 48 0.30 13.25 16.73
N LEU A 49 0.49 14.52 16.33
CA LEU A 49 1.79 15.21 16.32
C LEU A 49 1.98 16.10 17.56
N LYS A 50 3.23 16.22 17.99
CA LYS A 50 3.68 17.07 19.09
C LYS A 50 4.15 18.41 18.55
N GLU A 51 3.64 19.50 19.09
CA GLU A 51 4.14 20.83 18.74
C GLU A 51 5.54 21.06 19.30
N THR A 52 6.37 21.72 18.51
CA THR A 52 7.62 22.32 18.97
C THR A 52 7.34 23.61 19.75
N ARG A 53 8.38 24.18 20.38
CA ARG A 53 8.27 25.45 21.12
C ARG A 53 8.32 26.69 20.20
N SER A 54 8.60 26.50 18.91
CA SER A 54 8.80 27.58 17.95
C SER A 54 7.94 27.32 16.70
N THR A 55 7.76 28.35 15.88
CA THR A 55 7.10 28.24 14.56
C THR A 55 8.07 27.79 13.46
N SER A 56 9.31 27.45 13.80
CA SER A 56 10.38 27.11 12.87
C SER A 56 10.17 25.73 12.24
N TYR A 57 10.16 25.68 10.91
CA TYR A 57 10.18 24.41 10.18
C TYR A 57 11.51 23.65 10.33
N ALA A 58 12.61 24.35 10.65
CA ALA A 58 13.90 23.69 10.86
C ALA A 58 13.86 22.84 12.15
N ASP A 59 13.36 23.40 13.24
CA ASP A 59 13.32 22.76 14.56
C ASP A 59 12.50 21.47 14.54
N ARG A 60 11.33 21.48 13.90
CA ARG A 60 10.51 20.27 13.74
C ARG A 60 11.19 19.22 12.86
N THR A 61 11.96 19.66 11.86
CA THR A 61 12.62 18.74 10.91
C THR A 61 13.77 18.01 11.60
N GLU A 62 14.63 18.74 12.30
CA GLU A 62 15.75 18.16 13.05
C GLU A 62 15.23 17.21 14.14
N LYS A 63 14.16 17.57 14.87
CA LYS A 63 13.56 16.68 15.88
C LYS A 63 12.99 15.39 15.29
N ASN A 64 12.31 15.45 14.15
CA ASN A 64 11.80 14.24 13.49
C ASN A 64 12.94 13.31 13.03
N VAL A 65 14.08 13.87 12.60
CA VAL A 65 15.27 13.06 12.28
C VAL A 65 15.83 12.41 13.55
N LEU A 66 15.89 13.13 14.67
CA LEU A 66 16.43 12.64 15.93
C LEU A 66 15.56 11.56 16.61
N ASP A 67 14.24 11.67 16.50
CA ASP A 67 13.27 10.78 17.13
C ASP A 67 12.95 9.51 16.31
N ALA A 68 13.60 9.33 15.15
CA ALA A 68 13.49 8.13 14.33
C ALA A 68 14.77 7.30 14.32
N ASP A 69 14.63 6.01 13.98
CA ASP A 69 15.76 5.14 13.71
C ASP A 69 16.41 5.51 12.37
N ALA A 70 15.59 5.91 11.40
CA ALA A 70 16.03 6.31 10.07
C ALA A 70 15.06 7.29 9.40
N THR A 71 15.56 8.02 8.40
CA THR A 71 14.77 8.97 7.60
C THR A 71 14.70 8.57 6.12
N LEU A 72 13.51 8.31 5.63
CA LEU A 72 13.21 8.15 4.20
C LEU A 72 12.87 9.52 3.60
N ILE A 73 13.59 9.91 2.55
CA ILE A 73 13.34 11.13 1.80
C ILE A 73 12.86 10.76 0.39
N ILE A 74 11.68 11.24 -0.02
CA ILE A 74 11.11 10.99 -1.35
C ILE A 74 11.03 12.31 -2.11
N SER A 75 11.49 12.33 -3.36
CA SER A 75 11.39 13.51 -4.23
C SER A 75 11.37 13.13 -5.71
N ARG A 76 11.16 14.13 -6.58
CA ARG A 76 11.50 14.08 -8.00
C ARG A 76 12.74 14.92 -8.25
N GLY A 77 13.83 14.28 -8.66
CA GLY A 77 15.12 14.90 -8.84
C GLY A 77 15.85 15.17 -7.52
N SER A 78 16.89 16.00 -7.60
CA SER A 78 17.75 16.35 -6.47
C SER A 78 16.97 16.97 -5.31
N LEU A 79 17.44 16.69 -4.09
CA LEU A 79 16.89 17.29 -2.88
C LEU A 79 17.15 18.80 -2.86
N THR A 80 16.14 19.56 -2.44
CA THR A 80 16.22 21.02 -2.30
C THR A 80 15.42 21.48 -1.09
N GLY A 81 15.72 22.68 -0.58
CA GLY A 81 14.97 23.32 0.50
C GLY A 81 14.86 22.44 1.75
N GLY A 82 13.63 22.25 2.26
CA GLY A 82 13.39 21.46 3.47
C GLY A 82 13.78 19.99 3.35
N SER A 83 13.69 19.39 2.15
CA SER A 83 14.11 17.99 1.93
C SER A 83 15.63 17.86 2.00
N GLU A 84 16.36 18.85 1.46
CA GLU A 84 17.83 18.89 1.58
C GLU A 84 18.25 19.09 3.03
N TYR A 85 17.63 20.06 3.72
CA TYR A 85 17.87 20.28 5.14
C TYR A 85 17.60 19.02 5.99
N THR A 86 16.60 18.21 5.62
CA THR A 86 16.36 16.91 6.26
C THR A 86 17.56 15.96 6.10
N ARG A 87 18.14 15.88 4.90
CA ARG A 87 19.37 15.10 4.66
C ARG A 87 20.54 15.65 5.48
N GLU A 88 20.73 16.96 5.48
CA GLU A 88 21.79 17.61 6.27
C GLU A 88 21.69 17.27 7.75
N MET A 89 20.47 17.28 8.32
CA MET A 89 20.26 16.90 9.72
C MET A 89 20.52 15.40 9.95
N ALA A 90 20.13 14.53 9.02
CA ALA A 90 20.45 13.11 9.13
C ALA A 90 21.97 12.86 9.13
N LEU A 91 22.71 13.54 8.24
CA LEU A 91 24.17 13.50 8.19
C LEU A 91 24.79 14.05 9.47
N LYS A 92 24.37 15.25 9.90
CA LYS A 92 24.87 15.93 11.10
C LYS A 92 24.74 15.06 12.36
N HIS A 93 23.64 14.34 12.49
CA HIS A 93 23.34 13.51 13.67
C HIS A 93 23.69 12.04 13.49
N ASN A 94 24.40 11.67 12.42
CA ASN A 94 24.75 10.28 12.11
C ASN A 94 23.54 9.33 12.10
N ARG A 95 22.39 9.81 11.61
CA ARG A 95 21.17 9.02 11.44
C ARG A 95 21.14 8.38 10.07
N LEU A 96 20.63 7.15 10.01
CA LEU A 96 20.42 6.45 8.74
C LEU A 96 19.41 7.22 7.88
N TRP A 97 19.70 7.31 6.59
CA TRP A 97 18.76 7.91 5.64
C TRP A 97 18.80 7.18 4.29
N LEU A 98 17.69 7.29 3.57
CA LEU A 98 17.54 6.77 2.21
C LEU A 98 16.84 7.84 1.37
N HIS A 99 17.39 8.14 0.19
CA HIS A 99 16.73 8.99 -0.79
C HIS A 99 16.17 8.15 -1.93
N ILE A 100 14.88 8.34 -2.20
CA ILE A 100 14.15 7.78 -3.32
C ILE A 100 13.82 8.91 -4.29
N ASP A 101 14.47 8.87 -5.46
CA ASP A 101 14.23 9.79 -6.56
C ASP A 101 13.29 9.15 -7.59
N LEU A 102 12.04 9.60 -7.62
CA LEU A 102 10.98 9.09 -8.49
C LEU A 102 11.18 9.45 -9.98
N THR A 103 12.22 10.21 -10.32
CA THR A 103 12.63 10.40 -11.73
C THR A 103 13.56 9.30 -12.22
N LYS A 104 14.14 8.51 -11.30
CA LYS A 104 15.17 7.51 -11.61
C LYS A 104 14.68 6.08 -11.46
N ILE A 105 13.68 5.86 -10.61
CA ILE A 105 13.15 4.52 -10.33
C ILE A 105 11.63 4.53 -10.36
N SER A 106 11.04 3.39 -10.74
CA SER A 106 9.59 3.22 -10.73
C SER A 106 9.05 3.10 -9.30
N ALA A 107 7.74 3.31 -9.12
CA ALA A 107 7.09 3.18 -7.82
C ALA A 107 7.28 1.79 -7.19
N PHE A 108 7.24 0.73 -7.99
CA PHE A 108 7.47 -0.64 -7.51
C PHE A 108 8.93 -0.86 -7.08
N GLN A 109 9.90 -0.34 -7.84
CA GLN A 109 11.31 -0.39 -7.46
C GLN A 109 11.57 0.41 -6.18
N ALA A 110 10.95 1.58 -6.04
CA ALA A 110 11.01 2.38 -4.82
C ALA A 110 10.46 1.58 -3.63
N ALA A 111 9.29 0.96 -3.77
CA ALA A 111 8.68 0.19 -2.71
C ALA A 111 9.53 -1.00 -2.26
N THR A 112 10.11 -1.71 -3.23
CA THR A 112 11.04 -2.82 -2.99
C THR A 112 12.29 -2.33 -2.26
N ALA A 113 12.90 -1.24 -2.73
CA ALA A 113 14.11 -0.69 -2.13
C ALA A 113 13.88 -0.19 -0.69
N ILE A 114 12.74 0.45 -0.43
CA ILE A 114 12.35 0.90 0.92
C ILE A 114 12.15 -0.30 1.83
N ASN A 115 11.40 -1.31 1.40
CA ASN A 115 11.15 -2.51 2.18
C ASN A 115 12.45 -3.25 2.56
N ASP A 116 13.31 -3.46 1.56
CA ASP A 116 14.63 -4.08 1.72
C ASP A 116 15.48 -3.31 2.74
N TRP A 117 15.52 -1.99 2.61
CA TRP A 117 16.30 -1.13 3.48
C TRP A 117 15.79 -1.17 4.93
N ILE A 118 14.47 -1.07 5.13
CA ILE A 118 13.82 -1.19 6.45
C ILE A 118 14.18 -2.52 7.10
N SER A 119 14.04 -3.63 6.36
CA SER A 119 14.28 -4.97 6.87
C SER A 119 15.76 -5.20 7.20
N LYS A 120 16.67 -4.85 6.28
CA LYS A 120 18.12 -5.04 6.44
C LYS A 120 18.71 -4.19 7.56
N LYS A 121 18.13 -3.03 7.84
CA LYS A 121 18.60 -2.11 8.89
C LYS A 121 17.84 -2.24 10.21
N GLY A 122 16.81 -3.09 10.28
CA GLY A 122 16.03 -3.27 11.50
C GLY A 122 15.30 -2.00 11.95
N ILE A 123 14.85 -1.19 10.99
CA ILE A 123 14.19 0.09 11.28
C ILE A 123 12.79 -0.19 11.89
N GLU A 124 12.48 0.43 13.02
CA GLU A 124 11.18 0.32 13.71
C GLU A 124 10.42 1.66 13.70
N ILE A 125 11.11 2.78 13.86
CA ILE A 125 10.56 4.13 13.77
C ILE A 125 11.12 4.81 12.53
N LEU A 126 10.25 5.02 11.54
CA LEU A 126 10.61 5.64 10.26
C LEU A 126 10.12 7.08 10.21
N ASN A 127 11.04 8.03 10.08
CA ASN A 127 10.71 9.38 9.64
C ASN A 127 10.58 9.40 8.12
N VAL A 128 9.52 10.04 7.60
CA VAL A 128 9.31 10.20 6.16
C VAL A 128 9.19 11.68 5.84
N ALA A 129 9.98 12.14 4.86
CA ALA A 129 10.10 13.54 4.49
C ALA A 129 10.19 13.75 2.98
N GLY A 130 9.81 14.94 2.52
CA GLY A 130 9.95 15.32 1.11
C GLY A 130 9.30 16.66 0.79
N PRO A 131 9.14 17.00 -0.50
CA PRO A 131 8.59 18.29 -0.88
C PRO A 131 7.12 18.41 -0.46
N ARG A 132 6.74 19.65 -0.15
CA ARG A 132 5.34 20.08 0.02
C ARG A 132 4.58 20.03 -1.30
N ALA A 133 3.26 19.90 -1.23
CA ALA A 133 2.40 19.74 -2.42
C ALA A 133 2.51 20.92 -3.40
N SER A 134 2.68 22.15 -2.92
CA SER A 134 2.92 23.30 -3.80
C SER A 134 4.21 23.22 -4.64
N LYS A 135 5.19 22.38 -4.26
CA LYS A 135 6.43 22.15 -5.01
C LYS A 135 6.34 20.95 -5.94
N ASP A 136 5.57 19.94 -5.57
CA ASP A 136 5.24 18.80 -6.43
C ASP A 136 3.80 18.32 -6.12
N PRO A 137 2.82 18.72 -6.94
CA PRO A 137 1.41 18.38 -6.70
C PRO A 137 1.11 16.88 -6.74
N LYS A 138 1.94 16.06 -7.39
CA LYS A 138 1.73 14.61 -7.52
C LYS A 138 2.39 13.81 -6.40
N ILE A 139 3.36 14.41 -5.68
CA ILE A 139 4.19 13.65 -4.72
C ILE A 139 3.41 12.97 -3.60
N TYR A 140 2.27 13.54 -3.21
CA TYR A 140 1.41 12.99 -2.17
C TYR A 140 0.91 11.58 -2.54
N ILE A 141 0.26 11.45 -3.71
CA ILE A 141 -0.39 10.20 -4.11
C ILE A 141 0.65 9.10 -4.37
N ASP A 142 1.79 9.48 -4.95
CA ASP A 142 2.89 8.54 -5.20
C ASP A 142 3.52 8.05 -3.90
N THR A 143 3.77 8.96 -2.96
CA THR A 143 4.30 8.60 -1.62
C THR A 143 3.36 7.63 -0.92
N LEU A 144 2.06 7.94 -0.87
CA LEU A 144 1.05 7.10 -0.23
C LEU A 144 1.09 5.68 -0.82
N SER A 145 1.05 5.58 -2.15
CA SER A 145 1.04 4.31 -2.88
C SER A 145 2.32 3.50 -2.67
N ILE A 146 3.48 4.18 -2.65
CA ILE A 146 4.79 3.55 -2.44
C ILE A 146 4.93 3.02 -1.00
N LEU A 147 4.48 3.78 0.00
CA LEU A 147 4.54 3.35 1.40
C LEU A 147 3.62 2.16 1.65
N GLU A 148 2.40 2.19 1.12
CA GLU A 148 1.48 1.04 1.16
C GLU A 148 2.09 -0.20 0.52
N SER A 149 2.61 -0.07 -0.69
CA SER A 149 3.26 -1.17 -1.40
C SER A 149 4.46 -1.72 -0.63
N SER A 150 5.30 -0.83 -0.07
CA SER A 150 6.46 -1.22 0.76
C SER A 150 6.04 -2.02 1.98
N TYR A 151 4.93 -1.64 2.62
CA TYR A 151 4.40 -2.34 3.77
C TYR A 151 3.87 -3.73 3.41
N TYR A 152 3.05 -3.83 2.36
CA TYR A 152 2.50 -5.11 1.91
C TYR A 152 3.60 -6.09 1.47
N LEU A 153 4.64 -5.62 0.77
CA LEU A 153 5.82 -6.43 0.44
C LEU A 153 6.46 -7.05 1.70
N GLY A 154 6.54 -6.29 2.78
CA GLY A 154 7.10 -6.76 4.06
C GLY A 154 6.26 -7.83 4.74
N LEU A 155 4.94 -7.79 4.60
CA LEU A 155 4.05 -8.82 5.11
C LEU A 155 4.23 -10.15 4.36
N VAL A 156 4.38 -10.08 3.03
CA VAL A 156 4.60 -11.27 2.19
C VAL A 156 5.92 -11.96 2.57
N GLN A 157 7.00 -11.20 2.76
CA GLN A 157 8.32 -11.75 3.13
C GLN A 157 8.43 -12.17 4.61
N GLY A 158 7.73 -11.49 5.51
CA GLY A 158 7.67 -11.86 6.93
C GLY A 158 6.87 -13.15 7.18
N GLY A 159 5.86 -13.42 6.35
CA GLY A 159 5.09 -14.66 6.38
C GLY A 159 5.89 -15.88 5.88
N THR A 160 6.76 -15.71 4.89
CA THR A 160 7.60 -16.81 4.39
C THR A 160 8.77 -17.13 5.32
N SER A 161 9.28 -16.15 6.08
CA SER A 161 10.38 -16.37 7.03
C SER A 161 9.93 -16.99 8.37
N ARG A 162 8.66 -16.80 8.78
CA ARG A 162 8.09 -17.41 10.00
C ARG A 162 7.68 -18.87 9.83
N ALA A 163 7.48 -19.35 8.60
CA ALA A 163 7.17 -20.75 8.34
C ALA A 163 8.37 -21.70 8.56
N ALA A 164 9.58 -21.18 8.83
CA ALA A 164 10.80 -21.96 9.00
C ALA A 164 11.23 -22.17 10.46
N ALA A 165 10.54 -21.59 11.45
CA ALA A 165 10.87 -21.76 12.86
C ALA A 165 9.63 -22.22 13.64
N GLY A 166 9.60 -23.51 13.96
CA GLY A 166 8.56 -24.14 14.77
C GLY A 166 8.55 -23.59 16.19
N ASP A 167 7.36 -23.24 16.68
CA ASP A 167 6.66 -23.99 17.72
C ASP A 167 5.34 -23.27 18.02
N ASN A 168 4.24 -24.01 17.88
CA ASN A 168 2.88 -23.56 18.20
C ASN A 168 2.60 -23.93 19.66
N PRO A 169 1.78 -23.16 20.40
CA PRO A 169 0.39 -23.61 20.46
C PRO A 169 -0.67 -22.49 20.48
N ILE A 170 -1.75 -22.79 19.75
CA ILE A 170 -3.12 -22.30 19.88
C ILE A 170 -3.37 -20.88 19.34
N SER A 171 -3.73 -20.82 18.05
CA SER A 171 -4.79 -19.94 17.59
C SER A 171 -5.63 -20.69 16.56
N GLU A 172 -6.94 -20.77 16.81
CA GLU A 172 -7.92 -21.43 15.96
C GLU A 172 -7.78 -21.02 14.51
N SER A 173 -7.28 -21.95 13.71
CA SER A 173 -7.06 -21.80 12.28
C SER A 173 -8.41 -21.79 11.56
N VAL A 174 -8.83 -20.64 11.08
CA VAL A 174 -9.62 -20.60 9.84
C VAL A 174 -8.66 -21.06 8.74
N ASN A 175 -8.80 -22.32 8.31
CA ASN A 175 -8.05 -22.91 7.21
C ASN A 175 -8.31 -22.11 5.92
N LEU A 176 -7.50 -21.09 5.63
CA LEU A 176 -7.39 -20.56 4.28
C LEU A 176 -6.37 -21.40 3.51
N PRO A 177 -6.71 -21.92 2.31
CA PRO A 177 -5.71 -22.56 1.48
C PRO A 177 -4.68 -21.51 1.05
N SER A 178 -3.46 -21.68 1.54
CA SER A 178 -2.25 -20.92 1.19
C SER A 178 -1.79 -21.15 -0.27
N ARG A 179 -2.60 -21.85 -1.08
CA ARG A 179 -2.32 -22.20 -2.47
C ARG A 179 -3.01 -21.22 -3.42
N GLN A 180 -2.32 -20.82 -4.49
CA GLN A 180 -2.93 -20.06 -5.58
C GLN A 180 -4.05 -20.90 -6.22
N PRO A 181 -5.19 -20.28 -6.61
CA PRO A 181 -6.27 -21.00 -7.26
C PRO A 181 -5.78 -21.59 -8.58
N GLN A 182 -6.04 -22.88 -8.82
CA GLN A 182 -5.57 -23.60 -10.00
C GLN A 182 -6.63 -23.67 -11.11
N SER A 183 -7.85 -23.22 -10.83
CA SER A 183 -8.98 -23.20 -11.76
C SER A 183 -9.80 -21.92 -11.60
N ILE A 184 -10.64 -21.62 -12.59
CA ILE A 184 -11.58 -20.49 -12.51
C ILE A 184 -12.53 -20.66 -11.32
N ASP A 185 -12.97 -21.89 -11.04
CA ASP A 185 -13.92 -22.15 -9.95
C ASP A 185 -13.27 -21.90 -8.59
N GLU A 186 -12.03 -22.38 -8.37
CA GLU A 186 -11.26 -22.08 -7.16
C GLU A 186 -11.00 -20.57 -7.00
N ALA A 187 -10.73 -19.87 -8.11
CA ALA A 187 -10.54 -18.43 -8.12
C ALA A 187 -11.83 -17.70 -7.69
N VAL A 188 -12.97 -18.10 -8.24
CA VAL A 188 -14.29 -17.54 -7.89
C VAL A 188 -14.66 -17.83 -6.44
N GLU A 189 -14.50 -19.07 -5.97
CA GLU A 189 -14.76 -19.44 -4.58
C GLU A 189 -13.92 -18.61 -3.60
N ARG A 190 -12.64 -18.40 -3.93
CA ARG A 190 -11.76 -17.56 -3.13
C ARG A 190 -12.24 -16.12 -3.07
N LEU A 191 -12.61 -15.52 -4.21
CA LEU A 191 -13.17 -14.16 -4.23
C LEU A 191 -14.46 -14.08 -3.40
N ILE A 192 -15.39 -15.02 -3.58
CA ILE A 192 -16.64 -15.07 -2.81
C ILE A 192 -16.38 -15.21 -1.31
N SER A 193 -15.41 -16.04 -0.90
CA SER A 193 -15.10 -16.23 0.53
C SER A 193 -14.60 -14.95 1.21
N GLN A 194 -13.94 -14.05 0.46
CA GLN A 194 -13.32 -12.83 0.99
C GLN A 194 -14.18 -11.58 0.83
N MET A 195 -15.21 -11.63 -0.03
CA MET A 195 -16.10 -10.50 -0.24
C MET A 195 -17.12 -10.33 0.90
N PRO A 196 -17.34 -9.11 1.40
CA PRO A 196 -18.51 -8.79 2.23
C PRO A 196 -19.82 -9.07 1.49
N LEU A 197 -20.88 -9.41 2.23
CA LEU A 197 -22.21 -9.69 1.65
C LEU A 197 -22.76 -8.53 0.81
N LYS A 198 -22.48 -7.28 1.24
CA LYS A 198 -22.84 -6.07 0.49
C LYS A 198 -22.22 -6.07 -0.90
N ASP A 199 -20.93 -6.35 -1.00
CA ASP A 199 -20.19 -6.32 -2.26
C ASP A 199 -20.60 -7.47 -3.18
N LYS A 200 -20.86 -8.67 -2.62
CA LYS A 200 -21.45 -9.79 -3.37
C LYS A 200 -22.76 -9.39 -4.03
N THR A 201 -23.63 -8.71 -3.27
CA THR A 201 -24.93 -8.25 -3.72
C THR A 201 -24.80 -7.15 -4.77
N THR A 202 -23.87 -6.21 -4.59
CA THR A 202 -23.57 -5.16 -5.57
C THR A 202 -23.13 -5.78 -6.90
N VAL A 203 -22.15 -6.68 -6.88
CA VAL A 203 -21.67 -7.36 -8.09
C VAL A 203 -22.77 -8.20 -8.74
N ALA A 204 -23.57 -8.94 -7.97
CA ALA A 204 -24.69 -9.73 -8.50
C ALA A 204 -25.73 -8.90 -9.28
N ASN A 205 -25.86 -7.60 -8.98
CA ASN A 205 -26.84 -6.72 -9.61
C ASN A 205 -26.25 -5.87 -10.75
N MET A 206 -24.95 -5.94 -11.01
CA MET A 206 -24.32 -5.23 -12.14
C MET A 206 -24.79 -5.77 -13.49
N SER A 207 -24.93 -4.87 -14.45
CA SER A 207 -25.06 -5.17 -15.87
C SER A 207 -23.70 -5.58 -16.48
N PRO A 208 -23.68 -6.29 -17.63
CA PRO A 208 -22.44 -6.65 -18.29
C PRO A 208 -21.52 -5.46 -18.61
N ASP A 209 -22.10 -4.30 -18.94
CA ASP A 209 -21.36 -3.08 -19.32
C ASP A 209 -20.69 -2.40 -18.12
N GLU A 210 -21.09 -2.75 -16.89
CA GLU A 210 -20.49 -2.23 -15.65
C GLU A 210 -19.32 -3.08 -15.15
N LEU A 211 -19.14 -4.29 -15.67
CA LEU A 211 -18.04 -5.19 -15.27
C LEU A 211 -16.63 -4.60 -15.46
N PRO A 212 -16.33 -3.81 -16.51
CA PRO A 212 -15.04 -3.16 -16.66
C PRO A 212 -14.68 -2.23 -15.50
N ASN A 213 -15.66 -1.69 -14.76
CA ASN A 213 -15.40 -0.85 -13.58
C ASN A 213 -14.72 -1.63 -12.43
N LEU A 214 -14.84 -2.96 -12.44
CA LEU A 214 -14.18 -3.82 -11.47
C LEU A 214 -12.71 -4.09 -11.81
N TYR A 215 -12.23 -3.71 -13.01
CA TYR A 215 -10.88 -4.04 -13.44
C TYR A 215 -9.81 -3.28 -12.64
N SER A 216 -10.05 -2.00 -12.37
CA SER A 216 -9.15 -1.14 -11.57
C SER A 216 -9.15 -1.43 -10.07
N THR A 217 -9.95 -2.39 -9.60
CA THR A 217 -10.03 -2.74 -8.17
C THR A 217 -9.88 -4.24 -7.99
N LEU A 218 -10.89 -5.01 -8.38
CA LEU A 218 -10.90 -6.46 -8.31
C LEU A 218 -9.94 -7.09 -9.32
N GLY A 219 -9.77 -6.48 -10.50
CA GLY A 219 -8.83 -6.95 -11.50
C GLY A 219 -7.39 -6.86 -11.03
N ASP A 220 -7.00 -5.73 -10.43
CA ASP A 220 -5.68 -5.57 -9.80
C ASP A 220 -5.45 -6.59 -8.68
N TYR A 221 -6.48 -6.87 -7.87
CA TYR A 221 -6.38 -7.92 -6.85
C TYR A 221 -6.12 -9.30 -7.49
N ILE A 222 -6.88 -9.69 -8.51
CA ILE A 222 -6.74 -10.96 -9.21
C ILE A 222 -5.34 -11.09 -9.84
N MET A 223 -4.87 -10.05 -10.52
CA MET A 223 -3.54 -10.01 -11.14
C MET A 223 -2.42 -10.25 -10.13
N ASN A 224 -2.51 -9.60 -8.97
CA ASN A 224 -1.46 -9.65 -7.96
C ASN A 224 -1.50 -10.91 -7.09
N ASN A 225 -2.68 -11.51 -6.87
CA ASN A 225 -2.85 -12.57 -5.86
C ASN A 225 -3.04 -13.97 -6.46
N PHE A 226 -3.47 -14.09 -7.72
CA PHE A 226 -3.75 -15.39 -8.33
C PHE A 226 -2.59 -15.92 -9.17
N GLY A 227 -1.45 -15.24 -9.15
CA GLY A 227 -0.23 -15.68 -9.82
C GLY A 227 -0.32 -15.64 -11.35
N LEU A 228 -1.17 -14.77 -11.91
CA LEU A 228 -1.32 -14.62 -13.35
C LEU A 228 -0.01 -14.17 -14.01
N LEU A 229 0.72 -13.24 -13.37
CA LEU A 229 2.01 -12.74 -13.85
C LEU A 229 3.21 -13.59 -13.40
N SER A 230 3.04 -14.48 -12.41
CA SER A 230 4.13 -15.26 -11.81
C SER A 230 4.13 -16.74 -12.19
N GLY A 231 3.37 -17.12 -13.22
CA GLY A 231 3.44 -18.45 -13.84
C GLY A 231 2.42 -19.47 -13.32
N ASN A 232 1.22 -19.03 -12.89
CA ASN A 232 0.12 -19.95 -12.59
C ASN A 232 -0.51 -20.53 -13.87
N HIS A 233 0.25 -21.40 -14.55
CA HIS A 233 -0.11 -21.98 -15.84
C HIS A 233 -1.42 -22.77 -15.79
N LYS A 234 -1.77 -23.38 -14.65
CA LYS A 234 -3.02 -24.13 -14.49
C LYS A 234 -4.25 -23.23 -14.54
N LEU A 235 -4.21 -22.09 -13.86
CA LEU A 235 -5.29 -21.12 -13.90
C LEU A 235 -5.42 -20.50 -15.30
N ILE A 236 -4.29 -20.14 -15.93
CA ILE A 236 -4.28 -19.63 -17.31
C ILE A 236 -4.84 -20.66 -18.28
N GLU A 237 -4.49 -21.94 -18.14
CA GLU A 237 -5.05 -23.01 -18.96
C GLU A 237 -6.55 -23.19 -18.73
N SER A 238 -7.00 -23.10 -17.47
CA SER A 238 -8.43 -23.09 -17.14
C SER A 238 -9.16 -21.93 -17.81
N CYS A 239 -8.59 -20.72 -17.81
CA CYS A 239 -9.09 -19.54 -18.52
C CYS A 239 -9.15 -19.78 -20.04
N ARG A 240 -8.06 -20.29 -20.62
CA ARG A 240 -7.97 -20.59 -22.05
C ARG A 240 -9.02 -21.60 -22.51
N ARG A 241 -9.23 -22.68 -21.75
CA ARG A 241 -10.27 -23.68 -22.07
C ARG A 241 -11.68 -23.09 -22.07
N LYS A 242 -11.97 -22.11 -21.20
CA LYS A 242 -13.28 -21.45 -21.12
C LYS A 242 -13.49 -20.40 -22.22
N ALA A 243 -12.43 -19.70 -22.63
CA ALA A 243 -12.48 -18.64 -23.64
C ALA A 243 -12.30 -19.15 -25.08
N GLY A 244 -11.70 -20.33 -25.28
CA GLY A 244 -11.43 -20.88 -26.60
C GLY A 244 -10.49 -19.96 -27.42
N SER A 245 -10.85 -19.68 -28.67
CA SER A 245 -10.06 -18.85 -29.60
C SER A 245 -10.04 -17.35 -29.27
N SER A 246 -10.75 -16.92 -28.23
CA SER A 246 -10.80 -15.51 -27.80
C SER A 246 -9.73 -15.13 -26.77
N PHE A 247 -8.92 -16.08 -26.30
CA PHE A 247 -7.83 -15.82 -25.36
C PHE A 247 -6.54 -15.43 -26.10
N GLN A 248 -6.17 -14.16 -26.06
CA GLN A 248 -4.99 -13.64 -26.77
C GLN A 248 -3.86 -13.27 -25.81
N HIS A 249 -4.18 -12.74 -24.62
CA HIS A 249 -3.21 -12.27 -23.65
C HIS A 249 -3.53 -12.70 -22.21
N GLU A 250 -2.54 -12.72 -21.32
CA GLU A 250 -2.71 -13.08 -19.91
C GLU A 250 -3.66 -12.11 -19.17
N GLU A 251 -3.80 -10.88 -19.67
CA GLU A 251 -4.76 -9.87 -19.19
C GLU A 251 -6.23 -10.30 -19.42
N ASP A 252 -6.50 -11.17 -20.40
CA ASP A 252 -7.85 -11.70 -20.65
C ASP A 252 -8.33 -12.61 -19.52
N ALA A 253 -7.40 -13.20 -18.75
CA ALA A 253 -7.73 -14.07 -17.61
C ALA A 253 -8.51 -13.33 -16.54
N VAL A 254 -8.21 -12.04 -16.32
CA VAL A 254 -8.91 -11.19 -15.35
C VAL A 254 -10.36 -11.01 -15.74
N ALA A 255 -10.62 -10.63 -17.00
CA ALA A 255 -11.97 -10.45 -17.52
C ALA A 255 -12.79 -11.75 -17.42
N ILE A 256 -12.15 -12.90 -17.69
CA ILE A 256 -12.79 -14.22 -17.60
C ILE A 256 -13.17 -14.56 -16.15
N ILE A 257 -12.27 -14.32 -15.20
CA ILE A 257 -12.51 -14.60 -13.77
C ILE A 257 -13.60 -13.67 -13.22
N ILE A 258 -13.56 -12.38 -13.53
CA ILE A 258 -14.58 -11.41 -13.10
C ILE A 258 -15.95 -11.78 -13.69
N LYS A 259 -16.01 -12.16 -14.97
CA LYS A 259 -17.25 -12.61 -15.60
C LYS A 259 -17.79 -13.89 -14.96
N ALA A 260 -16.91 -14.83 -14.61
CA ALA A 260 -17.29 -16.07 -13.92
C ALA A 260 -17.82 -15.81 -12.50
N LEU A 261 -17.16 -14.91 -11.75
CA LEU A 261 -17.61 -14.47 -10.43
C LEU A 261 -19.01 -13.85 -10.51
N TRP A 262 -19.20 -12.92 -11.45
CA TRP A 262 -20.48 -12.25 -11.67
C TRP A 262 -21.61 -13.25 -11.99
N GLN A 263 -21.35 -14.23 -12.87
CA GLN A 263 -22.31 -15.29 -13.19
C GLN A 263 -22.68 -16.13 -11.96
N ASN A 264 -21.69 -16.49 -11.14
CA ASN A 264 -21.91 -17.27 -9.92
C ASN A 264 -22.74 -16.48 -8.89
N LEU A 265 -22.36 -15.23 -8.63
CA LEU A 265 -23.07 -14.35 -7.69
C LEU A 265 -24.51 -14.05 -8.15
N ARG A 266 -24.77 -13.97 -9.45
CA ARG A 266 -26.14 -13.83 -9.97
C ARG A 266 -27.05 -15.02 -9.67
N GLN A 267 -26.50 -16.23 -9.53
CA GLN A 267 -27.29 -17.41 -9.18
C GLN A 267 -27.57 -17.49 -7.69
N THR A 268 -26.66 -16.98 -6.86
CA THR A 268 -26.66 -17.20 -5.41
C THR A 268 -27.07 -15.98 -4.58
N HIS A 269 -26.87 -14.76 -5.09
CA HIS A 269 -27.01 -13.50 -4.33
C HIS A 269 -27.82 -12.41 -5.05
N LYS A 270 -28.53 -12.77 -6.14
CA LYS A 270 -29.45 -11.83 -6.80
C LYS A 270 -30.69 -11.61 -5.93
N LEU A 271 -30.81 -10.42 -5.35
CA LEU A 271 -32.00 -10.03 -4.60
C LEU A 271 -33.21 -9.98 -5.55
N ARG A 272 -34.26 -10.75 -5.24
CA ARG A 272 -35.57 -10.57 -5.86
C ARG A 272 -36.24 -9.37 -5.21
N VAL A 273 -36.59 -8.37 -6.00
CA VAL A 273 -37.50 -7.31 -5.56
C VAL A 273 -38.85 -7.96 -5.31
N VAL A 274 -39.21 -8.14 -4.04
CA VAL A 274 -40.58 -8.50 -3.65
C VAL A 274 -41.40 -7.23 -3.85
N LYS A 275 -42.30 -7.25 -4.84
CA LYS A 275 -43.32 -6.22 -5.02
C LYS A 275 -44.39 -6.35 -3.95
#